data_AF-A0A3P6DZ40-F1
#
_entry.id   AF-A0A3P6DZ40-F1
#
_cell.length_a   1.000
_cell.length_b   1.000
_cell.length_c   1.000
_cell.angle_alpha   90.00
_cell.angle_beta   90.00
_cell.angle_gamma   90.00
#
_symmetry.space_group_name_H-M   'P 1'
#
loop_
_entity.id
_entity.type
_entity.pdbx_description
1 polymer ?
#
loop_
_entity_poly.entity_id
_entity_poly.type
_entity_poly.pdbx_seq_one_letter_code
_entity_poly.pdbx_strand_id
1 'polypeptide(L)' 'MPTIKQLIRNTRQPIRNVTKSPALRGCPQRRGTCTRVYVRVAKKSIGIFFLYIGIIRLVIND' A
#
# COMPACT_ATOMS: atom_id res chain seq x y z
N MET A 1 22.47 8.74 -24.09
CA MET A 1 22.05 10.15 -23.97
C MET A 1 21.05 10.46 -25.09
N PRO A 2 19.78 10.82 -24.81
CA PRO A 2 18.83 11.09 -25.86
C PRO A 2 19.12 12.43 -26.56
N THR A 3 18.91 12.49 -27.87
CA THR A 3 19.06 13.68 -28.70
C THR A 3 17.80 14.55 -28.69
N ILE A 4 17.93 15.85 -28.99
CA ILE A 4 16.79 16.80 -28.98
C ILE A 4 15.66 16.34 -29.93
N LYS A 5 16.01 15.81 -31.11
CA LYS A 5 15.03 15.26 -32.07
C LYS A 5 14.23 14.08 -31.49
N GLN A 6 14.82 13.28 -30.60
CA GLN A 6 14.12 12.19 -29.92
C GLN A 6 13.13 12.71 -28.86
N LEU A 7 13.48 13.78 -28.15
CA LEU A 7 12.59 14.41 -27.16
C LEU A 7 11.41 15.15 -27.80
N ILE A 8 11.60 15.72 -29.00
CA ILE A 8 10.54 16.34 -29.78
C ILE A 8 9.54 15.30 -30.29
N ARG A 9 10.02 14.14 -30.76
CA ARG A 9 9.15 13.04 -31.22
C ARG A 9 8.50 12.30 -30.06
N ASN A 10 9.25 12.06 -28.98
CA ASN A 10 8.83 11.34 -27.80
C ASN A 10 9.12 12.19 -26.55
N THR A 11 8.13 12.96 -26.12
CA THR A 11 8.24 13.74 -24.88
C THR A 11 8.40 12.81 -23.67
N ARG A 12 9.24 13.21 -22.72
CA ARG A 12 9.38 12.45 -21.46
C ARG A 12 8.06 12.43 -20.72
N GLN A 13 7.61 11.24 -20.36
CA GLN A 13 6.43 11.07 -19.51
C GLN A 13 6.85 11.10 -18.04
N PRO A 14 6.11 11.80 -17.17
CA PRO A 14 6.35 11.75 -15.73
C PRO A 14 6.07 10.35 -15.19
N ILE A 15 6.88 9.91 -14.22
CA ILE A 15 6.66 8.64 -13.53
C ILE A 15 5.44 8.79 -12.62
N ARG A 16 4.44 7.92 -12.78
CA ARG A 16 3.26 7.90 -11.91
C ARG A 16 3.62 7.26 -10.58
N ASN A 17 3.51 8.02 -9.50
CA ASN A 17 3.69 7.52 -8.14
C ASN A 17 2.37 6.99 -7.59
N VAL A 18 2.32 5.72 -7.21
CA VAL A 18 1.16 5.11 -6.54
C VAL A 18 1.41 5.11 -5.04
N THR A 19 0.43 5.56 -4.26
CA THR A 19 0.51 5.54 -2.80
C THR A 19 0.41 4.11 -2.28
N LYS A 20 1.26 3.75 -1.31
CA LYS A 20 1.20 2.43 -0.65
C LYS A 20 -0.12 2.19 0.11
N SER A 21 -0.86 3.25 0.41
CA SER A 21 -2.09 3.21 1.22
C SER A 21 -3.29 3.87 0.51
N PRO A 22 -3.82 3.28 -0.57
CA PRO A 22 -4.93 3.87 -1.35
C PRO A 22 -6.24 3.98 -0.55
N ALA A 23 -6.42 3.09 0.43
CA ALA A 23 -7.54 3.06 1.35
C ALA A 23 -7.81 4.40 2.09
N LEU A 24 -6.75 5.17 2.37
CA LEU A 24 -6.86 6.40 3.15
C LEU A 24 -7.39 7.61 2.35
N ARG A 25 -7.46 7.52 1.00
CA ARG A 25 -7.84 8.61 0.08
C ARG A 25 -7.32 10.01 0.50
N GLY A 26 -6.08 10.10 0.98
CA GLY A 26 -5.45 11.36 1.40
C GLY A 26 -5.72 11.82 2.84
N CYS A 27 -6.55 11.11 3.62
CA CYS A 27 -6.77 11.41 5.03
C CYS A 27 -5.65 10.81 5.91
N PRO A 28 -5.24 11.47 7.01
CA PRO A 28 -4.25 10.91 7.94
C PRO A 28 -4.76 9.64 8.66
N GLN A 29 -6.06 9.55 8.94
CA GLN A 29 -6.71 8.38 9.54
C GLN A 29 -8.15 8.25 9.05
N ARG A 30 -8.67 7.02 8.94
CA ARG A 30 -10.08 6.73 8.60
C ARG A 30 -10.69 5.76 9.59
N ARG A 31 -11.96 5.98 9.93
CA ARG A 31 -12.76 5.05 10.74
C ARG A 31 -13.18 3.85 9.90
N GLY A 32 -13.23 2.68 10.51
CA GLY A 32 -13.70 1.46 9.86
C GLY A 32 -14.07 0.41 10.89
N THR A 33 -14.88 -0.56 10.48
CA THR A 33 -15.37 -1.63 11.34
C THR A 33 -14.59 -2.92 11.12
N CYS A 34 -14.36 -3.68 12.19
CA CYS A 34 -13.65 -4.95 12.12
C CYS A 34 -14.61 -6.08 11.70
N THR A 35 -14.42 -6.68 10.53
CA THR A 35 -15.33 -7.77 10.09
C THR A 35 -14.89 -9.17 10.54
N ARG A 36 -13.60 -9.39 10.81
CA ARG A 36 -13.06 -10.67 11.28
C ARG A 36 -11.78 -10.45 12.07
N VAL A 37 -11.65 -11.15 13.20
CA VAL A 37 -10.44 -11.17 14.03
C VAL A 37 -9.87 -12.58 14.00
N TYR A 38 -8.62 -12.72 13.58
CA TYR A 38 -7.93 -14.01 13.56
C TYR A 38 -6.42 -13.81 13.72
N VAL A 39 -5.73 -14.79 14.29
CA VAL A 39 -4.28 -14.71 14.49
C VAL A 39 -3.56 -15.08 13.19
N ARG A 40 -2.58 -14.26 12.76
CA ARG A 40 -1.67 -14.62 11.66
C ARG A 40 -0.31 -15.00 12.24
N VAL A 41 0.14 -16.20 11.90
CA VAL A 41 1.49 -16.66 12.25
C VAL A 41 2.46 -16.13 11.19
N ALA A 42 3.42 -15.30 11.61
CA ALA A 42 4.47 -14.80 10.73
C ALA A 42 5.74 -15.63 10.93
N LYS A 43 6.32 -16.14 9.85
CA LYS A 43 7.60 -16.87 9.89
C LYS A 43 8.74 -15.86 9.79
N LYS A 44 9.54 -15.71 10.85
CA LYS A 44 10.81 -14.98 10.83
C LYS A 44 11.96 -15.98 10.84
N SER A 45 13.08 -15.63 10.19
CA SER A 45 14.25 -16.50 9.97
C SER A 45 14.84 -17.16 11.21
N ILE A 46 14.55 -16.62 12.41
CA ILE A 46 15.12 -17.07 13.70
C ILE A 46 14.05 -17.68 14.63
N GLY A 47 12.74 -17.56 14.32
CA GLY A 47 11.68 -18.12 15.17
C GLY A 47 10.25 -17.73 14.78
N ILE A 48 9.27 -18.47 15.31
CA ILE A 48 7.84 -18.22 15.14
C ILE A 48 7.42 -17.16 16.16
N PHE A 49 7.09 -15.95 15.70
CA PHE A 49 6.52 -14.91 16.55
C PHE A 49 5.02 -14.85 16.31
N PHE A 50 4.23 -15.10 17.36
CA PHE A 50 2.81 -14.82 17.36
C PHE A 50 2.63 -13.30 17.41
N LEU A 51 2.51 -12.65 16.25
CA LEU A 51 2.09 -11.26 16.19
C LEU A 51 0.64 -11.21 16.70
N TYR A 52 0.49 -10.72 17.91
CA TYR A 52 -0.78 -10.48 18.58
C TYR A 52 -1.75 -9.74 17.63
N ILE A 53 -2.97 -10.29 17.54
CA ILE A 53 -4.16 -9.74 16.86
C ILE A 53 -3.92 -9.48 15.37
N GLY A 54 -4.09 -10.53 14.58
CA GLY A 54 -3.93 -10.49 13.13
C GLY A 54 -5.03 -9.68 12.44
N ILE A 55 -4.58 -8.66 11.72
CA ILE A 55 -5.19 -7.97 10.57
C ILE A 55 -6.71 -8.08 10.53
N ILE A 56 -7.35 -7.12 11.20
CA ILE A 56 -8.72 -6.71 10.95
C ILE A 56 -8.88 -6.48 9.43
N ARG A 57 -9.78 -7.22 8.77
CA ARG A 57 -10.29 -6.77 7.47
C ARG A 57 -11.16 -5.55 7.76
N LEU A 58 -10.54 -4.38 7.66
CA LEU A 58 -11.15 -3.10 7.98
C LEU A 58 -12.05 -2.71 6.81
N VAL A 59 -13.37 -2.74 7.02
CA VAL A 59 -14.30 -2.10 6.08
C VAL A 59 -14.31 -0.62 6.43
N ILE A 60 -13.82 0.20 5.51
CA ILE A 60 -13.94 1.66 5.60
C ILE A 60 -15.41 1.93 5.27
N ASN A 61 -16.19 2.31 6.28
CA ASN A 61 -17.53 2.84 6.01
C ASN A 61 -17.30 4.22 5.40
N ASP A 62 -17.71 4.38 4.14
CA ASP A 62 -17.83 5.69 3.50
C ASP A 62 -18.87 6.56 4.23
#